data_AF-A0A2U4EWW0-F1
#
_entry.id   AF-A0A2U4EWW0-F1
#
_cell.length_a   1.000
_cell.length_b   1.000
_cell.length_c   1.000
_cell.angle_alpha   90.00
_cell.angle_beta   90.00
_cell.angle_gamma   90.00
#
_symmetry.space_group_name_H-M   'P 1'
#
loop_
_entity.id
_entity.type
_entity.pdbx_description
1 polymer ?
#
loop_
_entity_poly.entity_id
_entity_poly.type
_entity_poly.pdbx_seq_one_letter_code
_entity_poly.pdbx_strand_id
1 'polypeptide(L)'
;MIPIYGGFEINVKQKNNISEEIKDIFEKGTHLLGVRRELMLYLGKQVVHGMNYAFISRSVPATLNPLPYYELIIININETGKTCIVRRETILKASESAIGGIICSKEDEAPIRIINSTEANNLLKLFDKGMHKVLGLDYEAELYLGHQIHHGCNYYYIAEAESLEHKTKSIKLAVINLFIDEAKVVEIKDIL
;
A
#
# COMPACT_ATOMS: atom_id res chain seq x y z
N MET A 1 -18.34 -0.14 -21.53
CA MET A 1 -17.64 0.58 -20.45
C MET A 1 -16.63 1.47 -21.12
N ILE A 2 -16.80 2.80 -21.04
CA ILE A 2 -15.94 3.76 -21.75
C ILE A 2 -14.69 3.96 -20.88
N PRO A 3 -13.46 3.74 -21.39
CA PRO A 3 -12.26 3.98 -20.60
C PRO A 3 -12.19 5.47 -20.27
N ILE A 4 -12.06 5.79 -18.97
CA ILE A 4 -11.79 7.15 -18.51
C ILE A 4 -10.32 7.42 -18.82
N TYR A 5 -10.07 8.17 -19.89
CA TYR A 5 -8.72 8.63 -20.22
C TYR A 5 -8.23 9.60 -19.14
N GLY A 6 -7.10 9.29 -18.50
CA GLY A 6 -6.35 10.21 -17.64
C GLY A 6 -6.23 9.82 -16.17
N GLY A 7 -7.19 9.11 -15.58
CA GLY A 7 -7.18 8.71 -14.16
C GLY A 7 -7.03 7.21 -13.93
N PHE A 8 -6.59 6.80 -12.72
CA PHE A 8 -6.62 5.40 -12.33
C PHE A 8 -8.04 4.92 -12.02
N GLU A 9 -8.43 3.80 -12.61
CA GLU A 9 -9.56 2.99 -12.16
C GLU A 9 -9.07 2.15 -10.97
N ILE A 10 -9.34 2.63 -9.76
CA ILE A 10 -8.99 1.94 -8.51
C ILE A 10 -9.89 0.74 -8.30
N ASN A 11 -9.27 -0.41 -8.08
CA ASN A 11 -9.92 -1.69 -7.80
C ASN A 11 -8.93 -2.53 -6.99
N VAL A 12 -8.86 -2.26 -5.69
CA VAL A 12 -7.87 -2.88 -4.82
C VAL A 12 -8.11 -4.38 -4.73
N LYS A 13 -7.03 -5.15 -4.87
CA LYS A 13 -7.04 -6.60 -4.68
C LYS A 13 -5.92 -7.02 -3.75
N GLN A 14 -6.33 -7.76 -2.72
CA GLN A 14 -5.45 -8.46 -1.79
C GLN A 14 -4.69 -9.58 -2.50
N LYS A 15 -3.48 -9.90 -2.04
CA LYS A 15 -2.54 -10.83 -2.72
C LYS A 15 -3.11 -12.20 -3.10
N ASN A 16 -4.08 -12.71 -2.33
CA ASN A 16 -4.77 -13.98 -2.60
C ASN A 16 -5.84 -13.91 -3.71
N ASN A 17 -6.27 -12.71 -4.10
CA ASN A 17 -7.32 -12.46 -5.07
C ASN A 17 -6.79 -11.81 -6.37
N ILE A 18 -5.47 -11.64 -6.49
CA ILE A 18 -4.83 -11.13 -7.71
C ILE A 18 -4.77 -12.27 -8.73
N SER A 19 -5.17 -11.99 -9.98
CA SER A 19 -5.11 -12.97 -11.07
C SER A 19 -3.67 -13.26 -11.49
N GLU A 20 -3.42 -14.44 -12.04
CA GLU A 20 -2.09 -14.83 -12.55
C GLU A 20 -1.56 -13.87 -13.62
N GLU A 21 -2.43 -13.34 -14.48
CA GLU A 21 -2.05 -12.31 -15.46
C GLU A 21 -1.45 -11.07 -14.78
N ILE A 22 -2.09 -10.56 -13.71
CA ILE A 22 -1.62 -9.38 -12.98
C ILE A 22 -0.33 -9.70 -12.21
N LYS A 23 -0.19 -10.91 -11.67
CA LYS A 23 1.05 -11.36 -11.04
C LYS A 23 2.21 -11.43 -12.03
N ASP A 24 1.99 -11.99 -13.23
CA ASP A 24 2.99 -12.08 -14.29
C ASP A 24 3.46 -10.69 -14.75
N ILE A 25 2.54 -9.71 -14.83
CA ILE A 25 2.90 -8.31 -15.10
C ILE A 25 3.84 -7.76 -14.03
N PHE A 26 3.51 -7.99 -12.75
CA PHE A 26 4.35 -7.59 -11.63
C PHE A 26 5.72 -8.26 -11.70
N GLU A 27 5.77 -9.58 -11.87
CA GLU A 27 7.01 -10.37 -11.94
C GLU A 27 7.90 -9.91 -13.11
N LYS A 28 7.35 -9.81 -14.33
CA LYS A 28 8.09 -9.33 -15.51
C LYS A 28 8.58 -7.90 -15.34
N GLY A 29 7.79 -7.02 -14.75
CA GLY A 29 8.16 -5.64 -14.53
C GLY A 29 9.22 -5.47 -13.42
N THR A 30 9.25 -6.37 -12.44
CA THR A 30 10.09 -6.24 -11.23
C THR A 30 11.27 -7.20 -11.15
N HIS A 31 11.54 -7.97 -12.21
CA HIS A 31 12.68 -8.88 -12.34
C HIS A 31 14.01 -8.11 -12.38
N LEU A 32 14.45 -7.62 -11.22
CA LEU A 32 15.68 -6.86 -11.04
C LEU A 32 16.54 -7.52 -9.95
N LEU A 33 17.82 -7.71 -10.24
CA LEU A 33 18.77 -8.26 -9.26
C LEU A 33 18.96 -7.32 -8.07
N GLY A 34 19.22 -7.90 -6.89
CA GLY A 34 19.61 -7.17 -5.68
C GLY A 34 18.47 -6.76 -4.74
N VAL A 35 17.21 -6.97 -5.12
CA VAL A 35 16.05 -6.72 -4.24
C VAL A 35 14.98 -7.78 -4.48
N ARG A 36 14.59 -8.51 -3.43
CA ARG A 36 13.40 -9.38 -3.46
C ARG A 36 12.17 -8.51 -3.28
N ARG A 37 11.24 -8.57 -4.23
CA ARG A 37 9.96 -7.85 -4.20
C ARG A 37 8.83 -8.82 -3.98
N GLU A 38 8.05 -8.54 -2.95
CA GLU A 38 6.86 -9.30 -2.57
C GLU A 38 5.65 -8.45 -2.97
N LEU A 39 4.72 -9.02 -3.74
CA LEU A 39 3.50 -8.34 -4.16
C LEU A 39 2.49 -8.33 -3.02
N MET A 40 2.12 -7.14 -2.54
CA MET A 40 1.23 -6.98 -1.38
C MET A 40 -0.19 -6.62 -1.81
N LEU A 41 -0.32 -5.66 -2.72
CA LEU A 41 -1.61 -5.22 -3.27
C LEU A 41 -1.48 -4.91 -4.76
N TYR A 42 -2.55 -5.22 -5.49
CA TYR A 42 -2.86 -4.54 -6.76
C TYR A 42 -3.84 -3.40 -6.46
N LEU A 43 -3.60 -2.21 -7.00
CA LEU A 43 -4.39 -1.00 -6.69
C LEU A 43 -5.40 -0.66 -7.79
N GLY A 44 -5.06 -0.92 -9.05
CA GLY A 44 -5.88 -0.46 -10.17
C GLY A 44 -5.09 -0.31 -11.46
N LYS A 45 -5.78 0.17 -12.49
CA LYS A 45 -5.22 0.35 -13.84
C LYS A 45 -5.56 1.72 -14.41
N GLN A 46 -4.79 2.17 -15.39
CA GLN A 46 -5.01 3.43 -16.08
C GLN A 46 -4.70 3.26 -17.57
N VAL A 47 -5.63 3.68 -18.43
CA VAL A 47 -5.46 3.67 -19.89
C VAL A 47 -4.61 4.86 -20.31
N VAL A 48 -3.52 4.58 -21.01
CA VAL A 48 -2.55 5.54 -21.56
C VAL A 48 -2.10 5.07 -22.96
N HIS A 49 -0.88 5.39 -23.40
CA HIS A 49 -0.23 4.65 -24.49
C HIS A 49 0.13 3.23 -24.00
N GLY A 50 -0.86 2.33 -24.07
CA GLY A 50 -0.85 1.05 -23.38
C GLY A 50 -1.68 1.09 -22.08
N MET A 51 -1.29 0.30 -21.10
CA MET A 51 -2.00 0.17 -19.82
C MET A 51 -1.03 0.23 -18.65
N ASN A 52 -1.25 1.17 -17.74
CA ASN A 52 -0.55 1.22 -16.45
C ASN A 52 -1.28 0.34 -15.43
N TYR A 53 -0.51 -0.39 -14.63
CA TYR A 53 -0.98 -1.19 -13.49
C TYR A 53 -0.22 -0.73 -12.24
N ALA A 54 -0.95 -0.41 -11.18
CA ALA A 54 -0.36 0.08 -9.94
C ALA A 54 -0.37 -0.99 -8.85
N PHE A 55 0.72 -1.06 -8.10
CA PHE A 55 0.98 -2.08 -7.10
C PHE A 55 1.60 -1.48 -5.84
N ILE A 56 1.30 -2.09 -4.69
CA ILE A 56 2.12 -1.96 -3.49
C ILE A 56 2.99 -3.20 -3.36
N SER A 57 4.28 -3.00 -3.20
CA SER A 57 5.24 -4.07 -2.94
C SER A 57 5.98 -3.84 -1.65
N ARG A 58 6.28 -4.94 -0.95
CA ARG A 58 7.30 -4.99 0.09
C ARG A 58 8.62 -5.42 -0.55
N SER A 59 9.65 -4.61 -0.37
CA SER A 59 10.97 -4.79 -0.98
C SER A 59 12.01 -5.08 0.08
N VAL A 60 12.77 -6.16 -0.11
CA VAL A 60 13.85 -6.61 0.77
C VAL A 60 15.17 -6.57 -0.01
N PRO A 61 16.06 -5.61 0.27
CA PRO A 61 17.40 -5.60 -0.32
C PRO A 61 18.18 -6.89 -0.02
N ALA A 62 18.97 -7.36 -0.97
CA ALA A 62 19.87 -8.49 -0.78
C ALA A 62 21.20 -8.03 -0.13
N THR A 63 21.14 -7.59 1.14
CA THR A 63 22.30 -7.15 1.93
C THR A 63 22.39 -7.92 3.25
N LEU A 64 23.52 -7.82 3.97
CA LEU A 64 23.76 -8.54 5.22
C LEU A 64 22.73 -8.19 6.31
N ASN A 65 22.33 -6.91 6.38
CA ASN A 65 21.32 -6.39 7.30
C ASN A 65 20.26 -5.64 6.48
N PRO A 66 19.28 -6.34 5.91
CA PRO A 66 18.34 -5.73 4.99
C PRO A 66 17.37 -4.81 5.73
N LEU A 67 17.24 -3.58 5.25
CA LEU A 67 16.19 -2.65 5.67
C LEU A 67 15.03 -2.74 4.68
N PRO A 68 13.95 -3.47 5.02
CA PRO A 68 12.80 -3.56 4.13
C PRO A 68 12.12 -2.21 3.95
N TYR A 69 11.43 -2.04 2.83
CA TYR A 69 10.64 -0.86 2.55
C TYR A 69 9.41 -1.24 1.72
N TYR A 70 8.38 -0.40 1.78
CA TYR A 70 7.22 -0.46 0.92
C TYR A 70 7.35 0.56 -0.19
N GLU A 71 6.97 0.18 -1.41
CA GLU A 71 6.97 1.06 -2.56
C GLU A 71 5.69 0.94 -3.39
N LEU A 72 5.25 2.09 -3.93
CA LEU A 72 4.33 2.15 -5.06
C LEU A 72 5.14 1.81 -6.31
N ILE A 73 4.67 0.84 -7.10
CA ILE A 73 5.23 0.53 -8.41
C ILE A 73 4.12 0.67 -9.45
N ILE A 74 4.37 1.46 -10.49
CA ILE A 74 3.51 1.52 -11.67
C ILE A 74 4.24 0.89 -12.84
N ILE A 75 3.65 -0.16 -13.40
CA ILE A 75 4.16 -0.91 -14.55
C ILE A 75 3.24 -0.62 -15.73
N ASN A 76 3.82 -0.15 -16.83
CA ASN A 76 3.14 0.00 -18.10
C ASN A 76 3.34 -1.25 -18.95
N ILE A 77 2.27 -1.69 -19.62
CA ILE A 77 2.32 -2.61 -20.76
C ILE A 77 1.99 -1.78 -21.98
N ASN A 78 2.95 -1.64 -22.89
CA ASN A 78 2.73 -0.89 -24.12
C ASN A 78 1.86 -1.70 -25.12
N GLU A 79 1.52 -1.09 -26.25
CA GLU A 79 0.71 -1.71 -27.30
C GLU A 79 1.33 -2.98 -27.91
N THR A 80 2.64 -3.18 -27.76
CA THR A 80 3.36 -4.38 -28.23
C THR A 80 3.50 -5.46 -27.15
N GLY A 81 2.89 -5.29 -25.98
CA GLY A 81 2.98 -6.24 -24.86
C GLY A 81 4.27 -6.18 -24.04
N LYS A 82 5.13 -5.18 -24.26
CA LYS A 82 6.38 -4.99 -23.50
C LYS A 82 6.08 -4.29 -22.17
N THR A 83 6.61 -4.84 -21.09
CA THR A 83 6.51 -4.27 -19.73
C THR A 83 7.61 -3.24 -19.47
N CYS A 84 7.26 -2.16 -18.75
CA CYS A 84 8.20 -1.14 -18.31
C CYS A 84 7.76 -0.54 -16.97
N ILE A 85 8.66 -0.38 -16.01
CA ILE A 85 8.39 0.41 -14.80
C ILE A 85 8.39 1.89 -15.19
N VAL A 86 7.27 2.58 -14.98
CA VAL A 86 7.14 4.01 -15.26
C VAL A 86 7.20 4.88 -14.00
N ARG A 87 6.90 4.31 -12.82
CA ARG A 87 7.05 4.99 -11.53
C ARG A 87 7.44 3.99 -10.44
N ARG A 88 8.37 4.41 -9.58
CA ARG A 88 8.62 3.80 -8.27
C ARG A 88 8.74 4.90 -7.24
N GLU A 89 8.05 4.73 -6.12
CA GLU A 89 8.13 5.66 -4.99
C GLU A 89 8.14 4.87 -3.70
N THR A 90 9.15 5.09 -2.87
CA THR A 90 9.18 4.54 -1.51
C THR A 90 8.12 5.24 -0.66
N ILE A 91 7.23 4.45 -0.06
CA ILE A 91 6.14 4.92 0.80
C ILE A 91 6.58 4.91 2.26
N LEU A 92 7.23 3.81 2.67
CA LEU A 92 7.70 3.61 4.03
C LEU A 92 9.00 2.81 4.00
N LYS A 93 9.99 3.18 4.80
CA LYS A 93 11.28 2.48 4.86
C LYS A 93 11.67 2.18 6.30
N ALA A 94 12.10 0.95 6.55
CA ALA A 94 12.61 0.55 7.84
C ALA A 94 13.87 1.34 8.20
N SER A 95 14.00 1.66 9.48
CA SER A 95 15.16 2.34 10.05
C SER A 95 16.17 1.35 10.60
N GLU A 96 17.43 1.76 10.70
CA GLU A 96 18.49 0.95 11.35
C GLU A 96 18.28 0.84 12.87
N SER A 97 17.71 1.89 13.48
CA SER A 97 17.38 1.89 14.91
C SER A 97 15.97 1.36 15.13
N ALA A 98 15.83 0.35 15.99
CA ALA A 98 14.54 -0.12 16.47
C ALA A 98 13.87 0.89 17.44
N ILE A 99 14.67 1.71 18.13
CA ILE A 99 14.17 2.73 19.05
C ILE A 99 13.97 4.02 18.26
N GLY A 100 12.73 4.51 18.21
CA GLY A 100 12.35 5.73 17.49
C GLY A 100 12.30 5.59 15.96
N GLY A 101 12.85 4.52 15.41
CA GLY A 101 12.82 4.23 13.98
C GLY A 101 11.59 3.44 13.56
N ILE A 102 11.35 3.42 12.25
CA ILE A 102 10.26 2.68 11.63
C ILE A 102 10.62 1.20 11.54
N ILE A 103 9.70 0.34 11.95
CA ILE A 103 9.73 -1.11 11.77
C ILE A 103 8.66 -1.47 10.74
N CYS A 104 9.07 -1.91 9.55
CA CYS A 104 8.15 -2.40 8.54
C CYS A 104 7.59 -3.78 8.90
N SER A 105 6.31 -4.00 8.65
CA SER A 105 5.65 -5.30 8.80
C SER A 105 6.27 -6.34 7.84
N LYS A 106 6.11 -7.61 8.19
CA LYS A 106 6.45 -8.74 7.32
C LYS A 106 5.34 -9.02 6.30
N GLU A 107 5.67 -9.80 5.27
CA GLU A 107 4.73 -10.23 4.23
C GLU A 107 3.48 -10.95 4.76
N ASP A 108 3.62 -11.68 5.88
CA ASP A 108 2.58 -12.43 6.56
C ASP A 108 1.85 -11.64 7.66
N GLU A 109 2.28 -10.40 7.92
CA GLU A 109 1.66 -9.47 8.87
C GLU A 109 0.91 -8.34 8.17
N ALA A 110 1.40 -7.91 7.00
CA ALA A 110 0.89 -6.76 6.26
C ALA A 110 -0.56 -6.88 5.75
N PRO A 111 -1.02 -8.02 5.18
CA PRO A 111 -2.34 -8.11 4.54
C PRO A 111 -3.46 -8.37 5.57
N ILE A 112 -3.70 -7.37 6.42
CA ILE A 112 -4.62 -7.41 7.57
C ILE A 112 -6.09 -7.72 7.20
N ARG A 113 -6.49 -7.55 5.93
CA ARG A 113 -7.84 -7.88 5.44
C ARG A 113 -8.08 -9.38 5.23
N ILE A 114 -7.01 -10.16 5.06
CA ILE A 114 -7.11 -11.60 4.77
C ILE A 114 -6.51 -12.47 5.88
N ILE A 115 -5.86 -11.86 6.86
CA ILE A 115 -5.35 -12.55 8.05
C ILE A 115 -6.46 -12.57 9.11
N ASN A 116 -6.88 -13.78 9.50
CA ASN A 116 -7.80 -13.96 10.61
C ASN A 116 -7.02 -14.11 11.93
N SER A 117 -6.52 -13.01 12.48
CA SER A 117 -5.84 -12.98 13.79
C SER A 117 -6.35 -11.86 14.70
N THR A 118 -6.12 -12.00 16.00
CA THR A 118 -6.43 -10.96 16.97
C THR A 118 -5.68 -9.67 16.66
N GLU A 119 -4.42 -9.80 16.24
CA GLU A 119 -3.54 -8.68 15.90
C GLU A 119 -4.06 -7.92 14.68
N ALA A 120 -4.41 -8.62 13.59
CA ALA A 120 -4.96 -8.00 12.38
C ALA A 120 -6.29 -7.28 12.68
N ASN A 121 -7.18 -7.92 13.46
CA ASN A 121 -8.44 -7.33 13.89
C ASN A 121 -8.23 -6.09 14.78
N ASN A 122 -7.23 -6.09 15.66
CA ASN A 122 -6.90 -4.94 16.48
C ASN A 122 -6.34 -3.79 15.66
N LEU A 123 -5.54 -4.07 14.62
CA LEU A 123 -5.02 -3.07 13.69
C LEU A 123 -6.15 -2.40 12.88
N LEU A 124 -7.14 -3.17 12.44
CA LEU A 124 -8.33 -2.64 11.76
C LEU A 124 -9.17 -1.76 12.71
N LYS A 125 -9.45 -2.24 13.93
CA LYS A 125 -10.16 -1.45 14.95
C LYS A 125 -9.44 -0.16 15.31
N LEU A 126 -8.11 -0.19 15.37
CA LEU A 126 -7.30 1.00 15.63
C LEU A 126 -7.45 2.01 14.48
N PHE A 127 -7.41 1.53 13.24
CA PHE A 127 -7.62 2.37 12.06
C PHE A 127 -9.02 3.01 12.10
N ASP A 128 -10.07 2.22 12.31
CA ASP A 128 -11.45 2.71 12.38
C ASP A 128 -11.61 3.76 13.49
N LYS A 129 -11.03 3.49 14.66
CA LYS A 129 -10.99 4.42 15.79
C LYS A 129 -10.20 5.69 15.46
N GLY A 130 -9.13 5.62 14.68
CA GLY A 130 -8.39 6.80 14.24
C GLY A 130 -9.19 7.65 13.26
N MET A 131 -9.82 7.00 12.27
CA MET A 131 -10.48 7.67 11.15
C MET A 131 -11.90 8.16 11.45
N HIS A 132 -12.54 7.75 12.56
CA HIS A 132 -13.93 8.13 12.89
C HIS A 132 -14.25 9.64 12.91
N LYS A 133 -13.23 10.50 13.08
CA LYS A 133 -13.36 11.97 13.08
C LYS A 133 -12.94 12.62 11.76
N VAL A 134 -12.39 11.86 10.82
CA VAL A 134 -11.99 12.36 9.50
C VAL A 134 -13.23 12.41 8.62
N LEU A 135 -13.58 13.60 8.15
CA LEU A 135 -14.77 13.82 7.33
C LEU A 135 -14.42 13.92 5.84
N GLY A 136 -15.42 13.71 4.99
CA GLY A 136 -15.37 14.00 3.56
C GLY A 136 -15.12 12.79 2.65
N LEU A 137 -14.53 11.71 3.16
CA LEU A 137 -14.33 10.45 2.44
C LEU A 137 -14.59 9.27 3.38
N ASP A 138 -15.01 8.15 2.80
CA ASP A 138 -15.06 6.86 3.47
C ASP A 138 -13.71 6.17 3.29
N TYR A 139 -13.11 5.70 4.38
CA TYR A 139 -11.77 5.11 4.36
C TYR A 139 -11.81 3.64 4.75
N GLU A 140 -11.10 2.82 3.99
CA GLU A 140 -10.93 1.39 4.27
C GLU A 140 -9.44 1.04 4.29
N ALA A 141 -8.92 0.57 5.43
CA ALA A 141 -7.53 0.14 5.53
C ALA A 141 -7.29 -1.17 4.78
N GLU A 142 -6.40 -1.19 3.79
CA GLU A 142 -6.13 -2.35 2.94
C GLU A 142 -4.87 -3.12 3.34
N LEU A 143 -3.84 -2.41 3.83
CA LEU A 143 -2.55 -3.00 4.16
C LEU A 143 -1.93 -2.28 5.36
N TYR A 144 -1.34 -3.04 6.29
CA TYR A 144 -0.53 -2.53 7.38
C TYR A 144 0.95 -2.54 6.99
N LEU A 145 1.58 -1.36 6.95
CA LEU A 145 2.96 -1.22 6.49
C LEU A 145 4.01 -1.36 7.60
N GLY A 146 3.61 -1.14 8.85
CA GLY A 146 4.52 -1.14 9.99
C GLY A 146 4.21 -0.05 11.00
N HIS A 147 5.12 0.13 11.95
CA HIS A 147 4.94 1.06 13.06
C HIS A 147 6.23 1.77 13.46
N GLN A 148 6.09 2.80 14.29
CA GLN A 148 7.19 3.56 14.88
C GLN A 148 6.83 4.00 16.30
N ILE A 149 7.72 3.76 17.25
CA ILE A 149 7.55 4.24 18.63
C ILE A 149 7.92 5.72 18.68
N HIS A 150 6.93 6.60 18.90
CA HIS A 150 7.11 8.05 18.95
C HIS A 150 6.00 8.70 19.81
N HIS A 151 6.28 9.04 21.08
CA HIS A 151 5.30 9.56 22.04
C HIS A 151 3.94 8.84 21.93
N GLY A 152 3.98 7.51 22.11
CA GLY A 152 2.95 6.59 21.63
C GLY A 152 3.51 5.71 20.52
N CYS A 153 2.64 5.20 19.67
CA CYS A 153 3.01 4.37 18.53
C CYS A 153 2.28 4.83 17.27
N ASN A 154 3.03 5.22 16.25
CA ASN A 154 2.51 5.52 14.92
C ASN A 154 2.35 4.21 14.14
N TYR A 155 1.19 3.98 13.56
CA TYR A 155 0.86 2.84 12.72
C TYR A 155 0.58 3.34 11.30
N TYR A 156 1.24 2.71 10.32
CA TYR A 156 1.21 3.14 8.92
C TYR A 156 0.33 2.18 8.12
N TYR A 157 -0.62 2.73 7.37
CA TYR A 157 -1.58 1.97 6.57
C TYR A 157 -1.63 2.47 5.14
N ILE A 158 -1.82 1.55 4.20
CA ILE A 158 -2.43 1.88 2.90
C ILE A 158 -3.93 1.78 3.09
N ALA A 159 -4.65 2.82 2.70
CA ALA A 159 -6.09 2.86 2.73
C ALA A 159 -6.67 3.22 1.37
N GLU A 160 -7.75 2.56 0.98
CA GLU A 160 -8.64 3.07 -0.05
C GLU A 160 -9.51 4.18 0.57
N ALA A 161 -9.71 5.27 -0.17
CA ALA A 161 -10.59 6.36 0.22
C ALA A 161 -11.58 6.64 -0.91
N GLU A 162 -12.87 6.63 -0.59
CA GLU A 162 -13.98 6.84 -1.53
C GLU A 162 -14.74 8.12 -1.20
N SER A 163 -14.94 8.98 -2.20
CA SER A 163 -15.88 10.09 -2.11
C SER A 163 -17.27 9.60 -2.49
N LEU A 164 -18.20 9.54 -1.54
CA LEU A 164 -19.59 9.20 -1.83
C LEU A 164 -20.26 10.21 -2.76
N GLU A 165 -19.88 11.49 -2.66
CA GLU A 165 -20.43 12.57 -3.47
C GLU A 165 -19.97 12.49 -4.92
N HIS A 166 -18.69 12.23 -5.15
CA HIS A 166 -18.08 12.25 -6.48
C HIS A 166 -17.91 10.85 -7.09
N LYS A 167 -18.14 9.78 -6.31
CA LYS A 167 -17.88 8.37 -6.67
C LYS A 167 -16.47 8.14 -7.18
N THR A 168 -15.50 8.86 -6.62
CA THR A 168 -14.09 8.75 -6.95
C THR A 168 -13.35 8.03 -5.84
N LYS A 169 -12.46 7.13 -6.22
CA LYS A 169 -11.58 6.38 -5.32
C LYS A 169 -10.15 6.90 -5.42
N SER A 170 -9.44 6.86 -4.32
CA SER A 170 -8.01 7.21 -4.21
C SER A 170 -7.32 6.29 -3.22
N ILE A 171 -5.99 6.22 -3.29
CA ILE A 171 -5.17 5.45 -2.35
C ILE A 171 -4.39 6.41 -1.48
N LYS A 172 -4.50 6.24 -0.16
CA LYS A 172 -3.86 7.09 0.84
C LYS A 172 -2.85 6.31 1.66
N LEU A 173 -1.77 6.98 2.06
CA LEU A 173 -0.99 6.63 3.24
C LEU A 173 -1.70 7.27 4.43
N ALA A 174 -2.13 6.46 5.40
CA ALA A 174 -2.71 6.95 6.64
C ALA A 174 -1.81 6.57 7.81
N VAL A 175 -1.52 7.54 8.67
CA VAL A 175 -0.72 7.34 9.88
C VAL A 175 -1.57 7.60 11.10
N ILE A 176 -1.77 6.58 11.91
CA ILE A 176 -2.55 6.66 13.16
C ILE A 176 -1.59 6.55 14.34
N ASN A 177 -1.56 7.56 15.20
CA ASN A 177 -0.88 7.49 16.47
C ASN A 177 -1.83 6.96 17.55
N LEU A 178 -1.38 5.94 18.27
CA LEU A 178 -2.00 5.48 19.51
C LEU A 178 -1.14 5.91 20.68
N PHE A 179 -1.69 6.75 21.56
CA PHE A 179 -1.07 7.12 22.82
C PHE A 179 -2.03 6.84 23.96
N ILE A 180 -1.63 5.94 24.86
CA ILE A 180 -2.48 5.40 25.93
C ILE A 180 -3.72 4.73 25.31
N ASP A 181 -4.87 5.41 25.33
CA ASP A 181 -6.14 4.93 24.78
C ASP A 181 -6.70 5.87 23.71
N GLU A 182 -5.93 6.87 23.28
CA GLU A 182 -6.35 7.84 22.28
C GLU A 182 -5.71 7.51 20.92
N ALA A 183 -6.56 7.29 19.91
CA ALA A 183 -6.13 7.12 18.53
C ALA A 183 -6.35 8.43 17.76
N LYS A 184 -5.30 8.94 17.11
CA LYS A 184 -5.32 10.19 16.36
C LYS A 184 -4.70 9.99 14.99
N VAL A 185 -5.32 10.56 13.97
CA VAL A 185 -4.70 10.69 12.64
C VAL A 185 -3.59 11.73 12.75
N VAL A 186 -2.38 11.34 12.34
CA VAL A 186 -1.21 12.21 12.27
C VAL A 186 -1.01 12.70 10.84
N GLU A 187 -1.23 11.83 9.86
CA GLU A 187 -1.01 12.12 8.45
C GLU A 187 -2.01 11.35 7.59
N ILE A 188 -2.52 12.01 6.55
CA ILE A 188 -3.16 11.39 5.39
C ILE A 188 -2.50 11.99 4.16
N LYS A 189 -1.86 11.14 3.35
CA LYS A 189 -1.17 11.57 2.13
C LYS A 189 -1.69 10.78 0.93
N ASP A 190 -2.00 11.48 -0.16
CA ASP A 190 -2.30 10.88 -1.45
C ASP A 190 -1.10 10.10 -2.02
N ILE A 191 -1.35 8.86 -2.44
CA ILE A 191 -0.37 8.01 -3.12
C ILE A 191 -0.79 7.73 -4.58
N LEU A 192 -2.08 7.52 -4.82
CA LEU A 192 -2.64 7.24 -6.15
C LEU A 192 -4.04 7.82 -6.34
#